data_AF-A0A9E1EJL1-F1
#
_entry.id   AF-A0A9E1EJL1-F1
#
_cell.length_a   1.000
_cell.length_b   1.000
_cell.length_c   1.000
_cell.angle_alpha   90.00
_cell.angle_beta   90.00
_cell.angle_gamma   90.00
#
_symmetry.space_group_name_H-M   'P 1'
#
loop_
_entity.id
_entity.type
_entity.pdbx_description
1 polymer ?
#
loop_
_entity_poly.entity_id
_entity_poly.type
_entity_poly.pdbx_seq_one_letter_code
_entity_poly.pdbx_strand_id
1 'polypeptide(L)'
;MSKKSGGSKLKVVLAIVICIVLAIVVPTGIYCAVKHESPVSVVSGIFVSNEDRIIGKWQNEARTSAYEFKDNGTYESYFSTFSYTGDYTVKGDELTLSNPSSDSTVTYKIKVSKKELTMIAIKEGGLETDKSEESSSTYQKVERIQTKSISQILEDVTSASSENE
;
A
#
# COMPACT_ATOMS: atom_id res chain seq x y z
N MET A 1 53.66 16.93 4.47
CA MET A 1 52.65 16.48 5.46
C MET A 1 51.36 17.24 5.24
N SER A 2 50.33 16.55 4.75
CA SER A 2 49.04 17.11 4.33
C SER A 2 48.12 17.36 5.52
N LYS A 3 47.52 18.56 5.55
CA LYS A 3 46.58 19.05 6.56
C LYS A 3 45.29 18.21 6.58
N LYS A 4 44.94 17.68 7.76
CA LYS A 4 43.64 17.04 8.06
C LYS A 4 42.60 18.14 8.31
N SER A 5 41.72 18.38 7.33
CA SER A 5 40.65 19.39 7.38
C SER A 5 39.29 18.71 7.13
N GLY A 6 38.88 17.85 8.07
CA GLY A 6 37.60 17.12 8.00
C GLY A 6 36.49 17.68 8.91
N GLY A 7 36.80 18.64 9.78
CA GLY A 7 35.89 19.06 10.86
C GLY A 7 34.93 20.21 10.53
N SER A 8 35.16 20.99 9.47
CA SER A 8 34.33 22.17 9.16
C SER A 8 33.09 21.82 8.33
N LYS A 9 33.22 20.91 7.35
CA LYS A 9 32.13 20.55 6.44
C LYS A 9 30.98 19.85 7.16
N LEU A 10 31.28 18.95 8.10
CA LEU A 10 30.26 18.25 8.88
C LEU A 10 29.50 19.20 9.83
N LYS A 11 30.19 20.17 10.45
CA LYS A 11 29.56 21.21 11.28
C LYS A 11 28.68 22.14 10.46
N VAL A 12 29.10 22.48 9.24
CA VAL A 12 28.31 23.31 8.31
C VAL A 12 27.08 22.55 7.81
N VAL A 13 27.22 21.28 7.43
CA VAL A 13 26.08 20.43 7.00
C VAL A 13 25.09 20.25 8.15
N LEU A 14 25.56 19.97 9.37
CA LEU A 14 24.70 19.84 10.54
C LEU A 14 23.97 21.15 10.88
N ALA A 15 24.65 22.30 10.78
CA ALA A 15 24.03 23.60 10.98
C ALA A 15 22.98 23.92 9.91
N ILE A 16 23.21 23.54 8.65
CA ILE A 16 22.22 23.69 7.57
C ILE A 16 20.98 22.83 7.84
N VAL A 17 21.16 21.57 8.24
CA VAL A 17 20.05 20.67 8.59
C VAL A 17 19.24 21.24 9.76
N ILE A 18 19.89 21.74 10.81
CA ILE A 18 19.22 22.37 11.96
C ILE A 18 18.45 23.63 11.53
N CYS A 19 19.03 24.49 10.69
CA CYS A 19 18.36 25.68 10.17
C CYS A 19 17.13 25.34 9.30
N ILE A 20 17.22 24.29 8.47
CA ILE A 20 16.08 23.82 7.66
C ILE A 20 14.97 23.28 8.57
N VAL A 21 15.32 22.48 9.59
CA VAL A 21 14.35 21.96 10.57
C VAL A 21 13.67 23.10 11.32
N LEU A 22 14.43 24.10 11.79
CA LEU A 22 13.87 25.25 12.50
C LEU A 22 12.99 26.13 11.59
N ALA A 23 13.36 26.32 10.32
CA ALA A 23 12.58 27.11 9.36
C ALA A 23 11.22 26.47 9.02
N ILE A 24 11.09 25.14 9.11
CA ILE A 24 9.82 24.42 8.90
C ILE A 24 8.91 24.49 10.15
N VAL A 25 9.49 24.62 11.35
CA VAL A 25 8.73 24.65 12.62
C VAL A 25 8.09 26.02 12.88
N VAL A 26 8.64 27.12 12.36
CA VAL A 26 8.13 28.47 12.65
C VAL A 26 6.76 28.78 11.98
N PRO A 27 6.47 28.40 10.72
CA PRO A 27 5.17 28.65 10.10
C PRO A 27 4.02 27.80 10.70
N THR A 28 4.32 26.65 11.30
CA THR A 28 3.31 25.73 11.85
C THR A 28 2.79 26.17 13.23
N GLY A 29 3.57 26.94 13.99
CA GLY A 29 3.18 27.45 15.31
C GLY A 29 1.99 28.42 15.27
N ILE A 30 1.85 29.21 14.21
CA ILE A 30 0.77 30.21 14.07
C ILE A 30 -0.53 29.54 13.59
N TYR A 31 -0.44 28.52 12.73
CA TYR A 31 -1.62 27.81 12.20
C TYR A 31 -2.32 26.93 13.25
N CYS A 32 -1.56 26.37 14.20
CA CYS A 32 -2.11 25.54 15.28
C CYS A 32 -2.90 26.34 16.33
N ALA A 33 -2.61 27.63 16.50
CA ALA A 33 -3.30 28.48 17.47
C ALA A 33 -4.73 28.89 17.05
N VAL A 34 -5.02 28.88 15.74
CA VAL A 34 -6.32 29.33 15.19
C VAL A 34 -7.28 28.17 14.91
N LYS A 35 -6.77 26.93 14.80
CA LYS A 35 -7.55 25.76 14.36
C LYS A 35 -7.78 24.67 15.41
N HIS A 36 -7.21 24.75 16.63
CA HIS A 36 -7.36 23.71 17.66
C HIS A 36 -7.01 22.27 17.18
N GLU A 37 -6.18 22.13 16.15
CA GLU A 37 -5.65 20.83 15.74
C GLU A 37 -4.23 20.67 16.28
N SER A 38 -3.98 19.60 17.03
CA SER A 38 -2.66 19.37 17.62
C SER A 38 -1.63 19.09 16.50
N PRO A 39 -0.40 19.61 16.58
CA PRO A 39 0.65 19.31 15.61
C PRO A 39 0.98 17.80 15.51
N VAL A 40 0.61 17.02 16.53
CA VAL A 40 0.83 15.57 16.59
C VAL A 40 -0.02 14.82 15.56
N SER A 41 -1.26 15.26 15.27
CA SER A 41 -2.13 14.63 14.28
C SER A 41 -1.72 14.91 12.83
N VAL A 42 -0.93 15.97 12.61
CA VAL A 42 -0.41 16.33 11.28
C VAL A 42 0.86 15.54 10.95
N VAL A 43 1.70 15.23 11.95
CA VAL A 43 2.94 14.45 11.78
C VAL A 43 2.67 12.94 11.67
N SER A 44 1.65 12.43 12.36
CA SER A 44 1.28 11.00 12.27
C SER A 44 0.85 10.58 10.85
N GLY A 45 0.29 11.49 10.05
CA GLY A 45 -0.03 11.24 8.64
C GLY A 45 1.19 11.03 7.73
N ILE A 46 2.40 11.38 8.17
CA ILE A 46 3.64 11.32 7.39
C ILE A 46 4.39 10.00 7.64
N PHE A 47 4.19 9.34 8.78
CA PHE A 47 4.92 8.13 9.19
C PHE A 47 4.08 6.86 9.35
N VAL A 48 2.86 6.82 8.81
CA VAL A 48 2.11 5.54 8.74
C VAL A 48 2.87 4.61 7.79
N SER A 49 3.37 3.48 8.28
CA SER A 49 4.07 2.48 7.47
C SER A 49 3.09 1.77 6.53
N ASN A 50 3.63 1.01 5.56
CA ASN A 50 2.77 0.21 4.69
C ASN A 50 2.02 -0.88 5.48
N GLU A 51 2.60 -1.37 6.60
CA GLU A 51 1.96 -2.35 7.47
C GLU A 51 0.63 -1.82 8.04
N ASP A 52 0.60 -0.55 8.47
CA ASP A 52 -0.61 0.06 9.00
C ASP A 52 -1.55 0.56 7.88
N ARG A 53 -1.00 1.06 6.76
CA ARG A 53 -1.80 1.63 5.65
C ARG A 53 -2.64 0.59 4.93
N ILE A 54 -2.11 -0.63 4.79
CA ILE A 54 -2.78 -1.70 4.06
C ILE A 54 -4.02 -2.22 4.79
N ILE A 55 -4.13 -2.02 6.10
CA ILE A 55 -5.28 -2.49 6.89
C ILE A 55 -6.57 -1.84 6.35
N GLY A 56 -7.57 -2.68 6.10
CA GLY A 56 -8.87 -2.30 5.55
C GLY A 56 -9.29 -3.12 4.34
N LYS A 57 -10.37 -2.67 3.70
CA LYS A 57 -11.01 -3.35 2.57
C LYS A 57 -10.64 -2.66 1.26
N TRP A 58 -10.27 -3.46 0.27
CA TRP A 58 -9.74 -3.03 -1.02
C TRP A 58 -10.44 -3.79 -2.13
N GLN A 59 -10.96 -3.09 -3.13
CA GLN A 59 -11.74 -3.70 -4.19
C GLN A 59 -11.34 -3.13 -5.55
N ASN A 60 -11.20 -3.99 -6.55
CA ASN A 60 -10.91 -3.54 -7.91
C ASN A 60 -12.16 -2.92 -8.56
N GLU A 61 -11.95 -2.06 -9.55
CA GLU A 61 -13.04 -1.35 -10.23
C GLU A 61 -14.06 -2.30 -10.88
N ALA A 62 -13.57 -3.39 -11.48
CA ALA A 62 -14.42 -4.41 -12.10
C ALA A 62 -15.25 -5.22 -11.10
N ARG A 63 -15.00 -5.07 -9.79
CA ARG A 63 -15.68 -5.79 -8.69
C ARG A 63 -15.54 -7.32 -8.81
N THR A 64 -14.50 -7.79 -9.48
CA THR A 64 -14.20 -9.21 -9.66
C THR A 64 -13.31 -9.77 -8.55
N SER A 65 -12.50 -8.91 -7.93
CA SER A 65 -11.60 -9.28 -6.83
C SER A 65 -11.56 -8.21 -5.73
N ALA A 66 -11.40 -8.66 -4.49
CA ALA A 66 -11.24 -7.79 -3.34
C ALA A 66 -10.39 -8.45 -2.25
N TYR A 67 -9.85 -7.63 -1.34
CA TYR A 67 -9.10 -8.06 -0.17
C TYR A 67 -9.59 -7.32 1.07
N GLU A 68 -9.62 -7.99 2.20
CA GLU A 68 -9.69 -7.37 3.53
C GLU A 68 -8.44 -7.74 4.33
N PHE A 69 -7.62 -6.76 4.67
CA PHE A 69 -6.44 -6.94 5.54
C PHE A 69 -6.78 -6.50 6.97
N LYS A 70 -6.55 -7.38 7.94
CA LYS A 70 -6.87 -7.18 9.36
C LYS A 70 -5.60 -6.92 10.16
N ASP A 71 -5.74 -6.13 11.23
CA ASP A 71 -4.64 -5.75 12.13
C ASP A 71 -3.91 -6.95 12.79
N ASN A 72 -4.58 -8.09 12.92
CA ASN A 72 -4.04 -9.31 13.47
C ASN A 72 -3.13 -10.11 12.51
N GLY A 73 -2.87 -9.61 11.30
CA GLY A 73 -2.04 -10.28 10.29
C GLY A 73 -2.76 -11.32 9.45
N THR A 74 -4.10 -11.41 9.54
CA THR A 74 -4.92 -12.25 8.66
C THR A 74 -5.55 -11.44 7.54
N TYR A 75 -5.75 -12.04 6.39
CA TYR A 75 -6.46 -11.44 5.27
C TYR A 75 -7.59 -12.34 4.78
N GLU A 76 -8.60 -11.72 4.17
CA GLU A 76 -9.60 -12.42 3.39
C GLU A 76 -9.49 -11.96 1.92
N SER A 77 -9.42 -12.91 1.00
CA SER A 77 -9.43 -12.66 -0.44
C SER A 77 -10.76 -13.09 -1.00
N TYR A 78 -11.35 -12.24 -1.83
CA TYR A 78 -12.65 -12.45 -2.46
C TYR A 78 -12.45 -12.53 -3.97
N PHE A 79 -12.99 -13.58 -4.57
CA PHE A 79 -13.15 -13.71 -6.02
C PHE A 79 -14.61 -14.03 -6.30
N SER A 80 -15.32 -13.08 -6.92
CA SER A 80 -16.77 -13.17 -7.04
C SER A 80 -17.44 -13.46 -5.68
N THR A 81 -18.29 -14.47 -5.57
CA THR A 81 -18.95 -14.89 -4.33
C THR A 81 -18.12 -15.86 -3.48
N PHE A 82 -16.92 -16.24 -3.92
CA PHE A 82 -16.03 -17.11 -3.18
C PHE A 82 -15.05 -16.26 -2.36
N SER A 83 -14.76 -16.69 -1.14
CA SER A 83 -13.69 -16.13 -0.34
C SER A 83 -12.83 -17.21 0.30
N TYR A 84 -11.60 -16.84 0.62
CA TYR A 84 -10.72 -17.65 1.44
C TYR A 84 -9.91 -16.76 2.38
N THR A 85 -9.49 -17.32 3.50
CA THR A 85 -8.69 -16.63 4.53
C THR A 85 -7.27 -17.18 4.54
N GLY A 86 -6.30 -16.32 4.83
CA GLY A 86 -4.91 -16.71 5.07
C GLY A 86 -4.19 -15.69 5.95
N ASP A 87 -2.90 -15.93 6.19
CA ASP A 87 -2.05 -14.99 6.90
C ASP A 87 -1.26 -14.14 5.90
N TYR A 88 -0.98 -12.90 6.28
CA TYR A 88 -0.15 -11.99 5.50
C TYR A 88 0.93 -11.32 6.34
N THR A 89 2.02 -10.94 5.68
CA THR A 89 3.06 -10.09 6.26
C THR A 89 3.41 -8.97 5.31
N VAL A 90 3.67 -7.78 5.85
CA VAL A 90 4.23 -6.66 5.08
C VAL A 90 5.62 -6.33 5.61
N LYS A 91 6.58 -6.15 4.70
CA LYS A 91 7.94 -5.72 5.00
C LYS A 91 8.34 -4.66 4.00
N GLY A 92 8.32 -3.39 4.41
CA GLY A 92 8.60 -2.29 3.49
C GLY A 92 7.54 -2.21 2.37
N ASP A 93 7.94 -2.40 1.11
CA ASP A 93 7.07 -2.43 -0.05
C ASP A 93 6.73 -3.85 -0.54
N GLU A 94 7.03 -4.88 0.25
CA GLU A 94 6.64 -6.27 -0.05
C GLU A 94 5.48 -6.74 0.83
N LEU A 95 4.48 -7.34 0.20
CA LEU A 95 3.36 -8.04 0.82
C LEU A 95 3.46 -9.51 0.48
N THR A 96 3.56 -10.37 1.48
CA THR A 96 3.50 -11.83 1.30
C THR A 96 2.16 -12.33 1.82
N LEU A 97 1.44 -13.05 0.96
CA LEU A 97 0.21 -13.75 1.28
C LEU A 97 0.50 -15.24 1.38
N SER A 98 0.02 -15.89 2.45
CA SER A 98 0.11 -17.34 2.61
C SER A 98 -1.25 -17.98 2.41
N ASN A 99 -1.29 -19.07 1.63
CA ASN A 99 -2.47 -19.90 1.51
C ASN A 99 -2.35 -21.07 2.50
N PRO A 100 -3.14 -21.10 3.59
CA PRO A 100 -3.07 -22.17 4.59
C PRO A 100 -3.49 -23.54 4.03
N SER A 101 -4.14 -23.57 2.86
CA SER A 101 -4.59 -24.81 2.23
C SER A 101 -3.52 -25.49 1.37
N SER A 102 -2.41 -24.82 1.04
CA SER A 102 -1.43 -25.33 0.08
C SER A 102 0.04 -25.08 0.45
N ASP A 103 0.33 -24.60 1.65
CA ASP A 103 1.67 -24.17 2.11
C ASP A 103 2.39 -23.23 1.12
N SER A 104 1.64 -22.63 0.20
CA SER A 104 2.16 -21.81 -0.88
C SER A 104 2.04 -20.35 -0.50
N THR A 105 3.03 -19.55 -0.90
CA THR A 105 3.01 -18.11 -0.70
C THR A 105 3.07 -17.38 -2.03
N VAL A 106 2.41 -16.23 -2.10
CA VAL A 106 2.58 -15.26 -3.17
C VAL A 106 3.14 -13.98 -2.56
N THR A 107 4.20 -13.45 -3.15
CA THR A 107 4.78 -12.16 -2.75
C THR A 107 4.51 -11.12 -3.83
N TYR A 108 3.98 -9.98 -3.39
CA TYR A 108 3.68 -8.82 -4.20
C TYR A 108 4.60 -7.67 -3.81
N LYS A 109 5.05 -6.91 -4.81
CA LYS A 109 5.46 -5.52 -4.60
C LYS A 109 4.22 -4.65 -4.50
N ILE A 110 4.16 -3.78 -3.49
CA ILE A 110 2.99 -2.95 -3.20
C ILE A 110 3.28 -1.46 -3.22
N LYS A 111 2.27 -0.69 -3.60
CA LYS A 111 2.21 0.76 -3.38
C LYS A 111 0.86 1.08 -2.75
N VAL A 112 0.87 1.57 -1.51
CA VAL A 112 -0.36 1.85 -0.76
C VAL A 112 -0.47 3.33 -0.38
N SER A 113 -1.61 3.92 -0.70
CA SER A 113 -2.02 5.26 -0.32
C SER A 113 -3.27 5.21 0.57
N LYS A 114 -3.85 6.35 0.93
CA LYS A 114 -5.09 6.38 1.71
C LYS A 114 -6.31 5.79 0.97
N LYS A 115 -6.27 5.75 -0.37
CA LYS A 115 -7.42 5.38 -1.21
C LYS A 115 -7.11 4.27 -2.21
N GLU A 116 -5.85 4.01 -2.50
CA GLU A 116 -5.44 3.09 -3.55
C GLU A 116 -4.34 2.15 -3.07
N LEU A 117 -4.47 0.88 -3.46
CA LEU A 117 -3.49 -0.18 -3.30
C LEU A 117 -3.17 -0.76 -4.67
N THR A 118 -1.90 -0.70 -5.06
CA THR A 118 -1.38 -1.40 -6.24
C THR A 118 -0.57 -2.61 -5.79
N MET A 119 -0.76 -3.75 -6.44
CA MET A 119 -0.06 -5.01 -6.19
C MET A 119 0.51 -5.54 -7.50
N ILE A 120 1.80 -5.90 -7.50
CA ILE A 120 2.49 -6.52 -8.63
C ILE A 120 3.07 -7.84 -8.14
N ALA A 121 2.63 -8.97 -8.71
CA ALA A 121 3.14 -10.27 -8.32
C ALA A 121 4.63 -10.38 -8.71
N ILE A 122 5.49 -10.72 -7.76
CA ILE A 122 6.94 -10.85 -7.97
C ILE A 122 7.46 -12.24 -7.63
N LYS A 123 6.75 -13.00 -6.79
CA LYS A 123 7.09 -14.40 -6.48
C LYS A 123 5.85 -15.24 -6.26
N GLU A 124 5.82 -16.43 -6.83
CA GLU A 124 4.77 -17.43 -6.61
C GLU A 124 5.41 -18.77 -6.26
N GLY A 125 5.00 -19.37 -5.13
CA GLY A 125 5.54 -20.66 -4.69
C GLY A 125 7.06 -20.64 -4.41
N GLY A 126 7.63 -19.46 -4.15
CA GLY A 126 9.07 -19.27 -3.91
C GLY A 126 9.91 -19.10 -5.18
N LEU A 127 9.30 -19.08 -6.37
CA LEU A 127 9.95 -18.77 -7.64
C LEU A 127 9.69 -17.31 -8.02
N GLU A 128 10.69 -16.62 -8.55
CA GLU A 128 10.53 -15.26 -9.07
C GLU A 128 9.64 -15.27 -10.31
N THR A 129 8.73 -14.32 -10.42
CA THR A 129 7.91 -14.09 -11.61
C THR A 129 8.77 -13.44 -12.70
N ASP A 130 8.65 -13.91 -13.95
CA ASP A 130 9.31 -13.26 -15.07
C ASP A 130 8.78 -11.84 -15.24
N LYS A 131 9.68 -10.86 -15.41
CA LYS A 131 9.29 -9.44 -15.53
C LYS A 131 8.37 -9.15 -16.72
N SER A 132 8.38 -10.00 -17.74
CA SER A 132 7.46 -9.92 -18.87
C SER A 132 6.04 -10.39 -18.54
N GLU A 133 5.84 -11.06 -17.42
CA GLU A 133 4.57 -11.62 -16.95
C GLU A 133 4.02 -10.89 -15.71
N GLU A 134 4.74 -9.87 -15.23
CA GLU A 134 4.31 -9.01 -14.12
C GLU A 134 2.96 -8.37 -14.41
N SER A 135 1.93 -8.89 -13.76
CA SER A 135 0.57 -8.36 -13.84
C SER A 135 0.34 -7.43 -12.65
N SER A 136 0.06 -6.16 -12.95
CA SER A 136 -0.28 -5.16 -11.93
C SER A 136 -1.80 -5.11 -11.73
N SER A 137 -2.24 -5.18 -10.47
CA SER A 137 -3.64 -5.02 -10.08
C SER A 137 -3.80 -3.81 -9.16
N THR A 138 -4.82 -3.00 -9.40
CA THR A 138 -5.12 -1.80 -8.60
C THR A 138 -6.48 -1.94 -7.93
N TYR A 139 -6.52 -1.57 -6.65
CA TYR A 139 -7.67 -1.67 -5.78
C TYR A 139 -7.94 -0.33 -5.10
N GLN A 140 -9.22 0.02 -5.01
CA GLN A 140 -9.69 1.20 -4.28
C GLN A 140 -10.13 0.82 -2.87
N LYS A 141 -9.86 1.69 -1.90
CA LYS A 141 -10.28 1.51 -0.51
C LYS A 141 -11.80 1.70 -0.42
N VAL A 142 -12.49 0.72 0.18
CA VAL A 142 -13.95 0.72 0.30
C VAL A 142 -14.38 0.50 1.75
N GLU A 143 -15.58 0.98 2.11
CA GLU A 143 -16.16 0.69 3.43
C GLU A 143 -16.76 -0.72 3.49
N ARG A 144 -17.33 -1.18 2.38
CA ARG A 144 -17.95 -2.49 2.23
C ARG A 144 -17.55 -3.11 0.91
N ILE A 145 -17.16 -4.39 0.95
CA ILE A 145 -16.86 -5.18 -0.25
C ILE A 145 -18.17 -5.57 -0.91
N GLN A 146 -18.25 -5.38 -2.22
CA GLN A 146 -19.40 -5.75 -3.02
C GLN A 146 -18.94 -6.39 -4.33
N THR A 147 -18.54 -7.66 -4.31
CA THR A 147 -18.12 -8.37 -5.52
C THR A 147 -19.32 -8.72 -6.42
N LYS A 148 -19.07 -8.86 -7.73
CA LYS A 148 -20.06 -9.36 -8.70
C LYS A 148 -20.12 -10.89 -8.64
N SER A 149 -21.28 -11.49 -8.88
CA SER A 149 -21.39 -12.93 -9.12
C SER A 149 -20.74 -13.33 -10.45
N ILE A 150 -20.37 -14.60 -10.61
CA ILE A 150 -19.77 -15.11 -11.85
C ILE A 150 -20.69 -14.83 -13.05
N SER A 151 -22.01 -15.03 -12.90
CA SER A 151 -22.99 -14.74 -13.95
C SER A 151 -22.93 -13.28 -14.41
N GLN A 152 -22.87 -12.33 -13.47
CA GLN A 152 -22.75 -10.91 -13.80
C GLN A 152 -21.43 -10.57 -14.47
N ILE A 153 -20.33 -11.22 -14.08
CA ILE A 153 -19.02 -11.03 -14.72
C ILE A 153 -19.07 -11.55 -16.17
N LEU A 154 -19.70 -12.70 -16.41
CA LEU A 154 -19.87 -13.28 -17.75
C LEU A 154 -20.77 -12.43 -18.65
N GLU A 155 -21.83 -11.86 -18.09
CA GLU A 155 -22.70 -10.90 -18.78
C GLU A 155 -21.90 -9.68 -19.25
N ASP A 156 -21.09 -9.06 -18.38
CA ASP A 156 -20.26 -7.90 -18.75
C ASP A 156 -19.31 -8.22 -19.92
N VAL A 157 -18.66 -9.40 -19.88
CA VAL A 157 -17.73 -9.85 -20.93
C VAL A 157 -18.45 -10.06 -22.25
N THR A 158 -19.64 -10.66 -22.21
CA THR A 158 -20.43 -10.93 -23.41
C THR A 158 -20.98 -9.63 -24.02
N SER A 159 -21.46 -8.70 -23.19
CA SER A 159 -21.93 -7.39 -23.64
C SER A 159 -20.81 -6.54 -24.25
N ALA A 160 -19.61 -6.53 -23.66
CA ALA A 160 -18.47 -5.81 -24.20
C ALA A 160 -17.99 -6.36 -25.57
N SER A 161 -18.21 -7.66 -25.83
CA SER A 161 -17.91 -8.25 -27.14
C SER A 161 -18.92 -7.86 -28.21
N SER A 162 -20.19 -7.63 -27.84
CA SER A 162 -21.25 -7.26 -28.78
C SER A 162 -21.31 -5.78 -29.15
N GLU A 163 -20.67 -4.90 -28.38
CA GLU A 163 -20.58 -3.46 -28.70
C GLU A 163 -19.42 -3.12 -29.65
N ASN A 164 -18.54 -4.07 -29.96
CA ASN A 164 -17.38 -3.89 -30.85
C ASN A 164 -17.58 -4.52 -32.25
N GLU A 165 -18.82 -4.90 -32.61
CA GLU A 165 -19.22 -5.31 -33.98
C GLU A 165 -20.04 -4.24 -34.70
#